data_AF-A0A367IZM6-F1
#
_entry.id   AF-A0A367IZM6-F1
#
_cell.length_a   1.000
_cell.length_b   1.000
_cell.length_c   1.000
_cell.angle_alpha   90.00
_cell.angle_beta   90.00
_cell.angle_gamma   90.00
#
_symmetry.space_group_name_H-M   'P 1'
#
loop_
_entity.id
_entity.type
_entity.pdbx_description
1 polymer ?
#
loop_
_entity_poly.entity_id
_entity_poly.type
_entity_poly.pdbx_seq_one_letter_code
_entity_poly.pdbx_strand_id
1 'polypeptide(L)' 'MQLWKISTLVLLAAKSIYGQDEQAYDYIIAGGGVSGLTVASRLSDNPNVHVLVIEAGPIVEDEFSIYAPA' A
#
# COMPACT_ATOMS: atom_id res chain seq x y z
N MET A 1 -40.34 7.42 17.52
CA MET A 1 -39.63 6.87 16.34
C MET A 1 -38.64 7.90 15.77
N GLN A 2 -37.51 8.23 16.41
CA GLN A 2 -36.42 9.05 15.79
C GLN A 2 -35.03 8.83 16.41
N LEU A 3 -34.88 7.98 17.44
CA LEU A 3 -33.63 7.88 18.23
C LEU A 3 -32.44 7.28 17.46
N TRP A 4 -32.67 6.41 16.48
CA TRP A 4 -31.60 5.82 15.67
C TRP A 4 -30.82 6.82 14.81
N LYS A 5 -31.43 7.97 14.48
CA LYS A 5 -30.79 9.00 13.63
C LYS A 5 -29.57 9.62 14.31
N ILE A 6 -29.59 9.73 15.64
CA ILE A 6 -28.49 10.30 16.42
C ILE A 6 -27.26 9.38 16.37
N SER A 7 -27.48 8.07 16.47
CA SER A 7 -26.42 7.06 16.36
C SER A 7 -25.74 7.10 14.99
N THR A 8 -26.52 7.25 13.92
CA THR A 8 -26.00 7.36 12.55
C THR A 8 -25.18 8.64 12.34
N LEU A 9 -25.63 9.78 12.89
CA LEU A 9 -24.92 11.05 12.82
C LEU A 9 -23.58 11.01 13.57
N VAL A 10 -23.54 10.38 14.75
CA VAL A 10 -22.30 10.20 15.53
C VAL A 10 -21.32 9.27 14.79
N LEU A 11 -21.79 8.16 14.21
CA LEU A 11 -20.93 7.28 13.41
C LEU A 11 -20.39 7.97 12.16
N LEU A 12 -21.21 8.75 11.46
CA LEU A 12 -20.80 9.47 10.25
C LEU A 12 -19.75 10.55 10.56
N ALA A 13 -19.94 11.31 11.64
CA ALA A 13 -18.96 12.30 12.09
C ALA A 13 -17.64 11.63 12.51
N ALA A 14 -17.70 10.52 13.26
CA ALA A 14 -16.50 9.76 13.63
C ALA A 14 -15.74 9.22 12.41
N LYS A 15 -16.45 8.72 11.40
CA LYS A 15 -15.88 8.24 10.13
C LYS A 15 -15.24 9.33 9.27
N SER A 16 -15.68 10.58 9.43
CA SER A 16 -15.06 11.75 8.80
C SER A 16 -13.83 12.25 9.55
N ILE A 17 -13.80 12.09 10.89
CA ILE A 17 -12.68 12.53 11.75
C ILE A 17 -11.53 11.53 11.71
N TYR A 18 -11.83 10.24 11.78
CA TYR A 18 -10.88 9.19 11.45
C TYR A 18 -10.82 9.09 9.93
N GLY A 19 -9.96 9.91 9.33
CA GLY A 19 -9.76 9.99 7.88
C GLY A 19 -9.91 8.62 7.21
N GLN A 20 -10.74 8.57 6.18
CA GLN A 20 -10.96 7.39 5.34
C GLN A 20 -9.75 7.14 4.45
N ASP A 21 -8.57 7.06 5.03
CA ASP A 21 -7.35 6.71 4.32
C ASP A 21 -7.08 5.21 4.55
N GLU A 22 -8.04 4.39 4.13
CA GLU A 22 -7.71 3.00 3.81
C GLU A 22 -6.89 3.09 2.53
N GLN A 23 -5.55 3.22 2.65
CA GLN A 23 -4.64 3.11 1.51
C GLN A 23 -4.84 1.73 0.90
N ALA A 24 -5.70 1.68 -0.11
CA ALA A 24 -5.97 0.50 -0.89
C ALA A 24 -4.88 0.35 -1.93
N TYR A 25 -4.31 -0.85 -1.99
CA TYR A 25 -3.36 -1.25 -3.01
C TYR A 25 -4.02 -2.30 -3.90
N ASP A 26 -3.85 -2.17 -5.20
CA ASP A 26 -4.33 -3.17 -6.17
C ASP A 26 -3.51 -4.46 -6.08
N TYR A 27 -2.23 -4.32 -5.73
CA TYR A 27 -1.29 -5.44 -5.58
C TYR A 27 -0.45 -5.29 -4.32
N ILE A 28 -0.26 -6.41 -3.62
CA ILE A 28 0.68 -6.55 -2.52
C ILE A 28 1.73 -7.59 -2.92
N ILE A 29 2.99 -7.19 -2.94
CA ILE A 29 4.14 -8.03 -3.25
C ILE A 29 4.91 -8.26 -1.95
N ALA A 30 5.02 -9.52 -1.53
CA ALA A 30 5.85 -9.92 -0.41
C ALA A 30 7.26 -10.25 -0.91
N GLY A 31 8.22 -9.37 -0.65
CA GLY A 31 9.63 -9.47 -1.01
C GLY A 31 10.07 -8.39 -2.01
N GLY A 32 11.03 -7.56 -1.62
CA GLY A 32 11.72 -6.55 -2.41
C GLY A 32 13.01 -7.04 -3.07
N GLY A 33 13.10 -8.34 -3.39
CA GLY A 33 14.21 -8.90 -4.19
C GLY A 33 14.06 -8.62 -5.69
N VAL A 34 14.97 -9.17 -6.51
CA VAL A 34 15.02 -8.94 -7.97
C VAL A 34 13.67 -9.21 -8.66
N SER A 35 13.05 -10.36 -8.37
CA SER A 35 11.77 -10.72 -8.99
C SER A 35 10.63 -9.82 -8.50
N GLY A 36 10.56 -9.55 -7.19
CA GLY A 36 9.52 -8.71 -6.59
C GLY A 36 9.54 -7.28 -7.13
N LEU A 37 10.73 -6.67 -7.20
CA LEU A 37 10.90 -5.31 -7.74
C LEU A 37 10.70 -5.25 -9.26
N THR A 38 11.06 -6.31 -10.00
CA THR A 38 10.78 -6.37 -11.44
C THR A 38 9.28 -6.33 -11.72
N VAL A 39 8.50 -7.13 -10.97
CA VAL A 39 7.03 -7.13 -11.09
C VAL A 39 6.45 -5.80 -10.60
N ALA A 40 6.89 -5.29 -9.45
CA ALA A 40 6.44 -4.00 -8.91
C ALA A 40 6.66 -2.87 -9.91
N SER A 41 7.85 -2.77 -10.50
CA SER A 41 8.17 -1.75 -11.50
C SER A 41 7.23 -1.82 -12.69
N ARG A 42 6.93 -3.02 -13.20
CA ARG A 42 6.08 -3.19 -14.37
C ARG A 42 4.61 -2.86 -14.09
N LEU A 43 4.11 -3.19 -12.91
CA LEU A 43 2.75 -2.84 -12.49
C LEU A 43 2.60 -1.33 -12.25
N SER A 44 3.61 -0.71 -11.63
CA SER A 44 3.65 0.73 -11.33
C SER A 44 3.80 1.63 -12.57
N ASP A 45 4.12 1.09 -13.76
CA ASP A 45 4.07 1.83 -15.02
C ASP A 45 2.66 2.39 -15.31
N ASN A 46 1.60 1.76 -14.78
CA ASN A 46 0.24 2.28 -14.87
C ASN A 46 -0.03 3.24 -13.71
N PRO A 47 -0.27 4.54 -13.95
CA PRO A 47 -0.50 5.52 -12.88
C PRO A 47 -1.81 5.30 -12.11
N ASN A 48 -2.69 4.42 -12.61
CA ASN A 48 -3.93 4.05 -11.92
C ASN A 48 -3.77 2.78 -11.06
N VAL A 49 -2.57 2.22 -10.96
CA VAL A 49 -2.28 1.01 -10.17
C VAL A 49 -1.41 1.39 -8.98
N HIS A 50 -1.86 1.01 -7.79
CA HIS A 50 -1.13 1.20 -6.54
C HIS A 50 -0.54 -0.13 -6.07
N VAL A 51 0.78 -0.20 -5.92
CA VAL A 51 1.50 -1.41 -5.53
C VAL A 51 2.16 -1.21 -4.17
N LEU A 52 1.91 -2.12 -3.24
CA LEU A 52 2.62 -2.22 -1.96
C LEU A 52 3.67 -3.32 -2.05
N VAL A 53 4.91 -3.01 -1.70
CA VAL A 53 5.98 -4.00 -1.53
C VAL A 53 6.33 -4.09 -0.05
N ILE A 54 6.32 -5.31 0.50
CA ILE A 54 6.71 -5.60 1.88
C ILE A 54 8.00 -6.42 1.84
N GLU A 55 9.09 -5.88 2.38
CA GLU A 55 10.37 -6.58 2.50
C GLU A 55 10.68 -6.79 3.99
N ALA A 56 11.09 -8.01 4.36
CA ALA A 56 11.42 -8.33 5.75
C ALA A 56 12.85 -7.91 6.12
N GLY A 57 13.73 -7.81 5.12
CA GLY A 57 15.10 -7.34 5.28
C GLY A 57 15.21 -5.84 5.56
N PRO A 58 16.39 -5.38 6.04
CA PRO A 58 16.65 -3.96 6.22
C PRO A 58 16.61 -3.23 4.88
N ILE A 59 16.21 -1.96 4.90
CA ILE A 59 16.43 -1.06 3.77
C ILE A 59 17.93 -0.80 3.70
N VAL A 60 18.56 -1.24 2.60
CA VAL A 60 19.98 -1.00 2.34
C VAL A 60 20.06 0.03 1.23
N GLU A 61 20.20 1.31 1.60
CA GLU A 61 20.16 2.43 0.65
C GLU A 61 21.42 2.53 -0.24
N ASP A 62 22.42 1.67 -0.05
CA ASP A 62 23.75 1.81 -0.66
C ASP A 62 24.39 0.50 -1.15
N GLU A 63 23.60 -0.58 -1.28
CA GLU A 63 24.13 -1.87 -1.74
C GLU A 63 23.45 -2.31 -3.05
N PHE A 64 24.09 -1.98 -4.18
CA PHE A 64 23.83 -2.58 -5.49
C PHE A 64 24.34 -4.03 -5.51
N SER A 65 23.91 -4.88 -4.57
CA SER A 65 24.13 -6.33 -4.66
C SER A 65 23.12 -6.94 -5.62
N ILE A 66 23.11 -6.44 -6.86
CA ILE A 66 22.48 -7.09 -7.99
C ILE A 66 23.65 -7.70 -8.76
N TYR A 67 23.87 -9.00 -8.61
CA TYR A 67 24.92 -9.70 -9.33
C TYR A 67 24.58 -9.73 -10.83
N ALA A 68 24.88 -8.64 -11.53
CA ALA A 68 24.89 -8.62 -12.98
C ALA A 68 26.12 -9.44 -13.42
N PRO A 69 25.97 -10.48 -14.25
CA PRO A 69 27.11 -11.17 -14.81
C PRO A 69 27.98 -10.18 -15.60
N ALA A 70 29.30 -10.31 -15.43
CA ALA A 70 30.32 -9.54 -16.15
C ALA A 70 30.26 -9.77 -17.67
#